data_AF-M0R0I3-F1
#
_entry.id   AF-M0R0I3-F1
#
_cell.length_a   1.000
_cell.length_b   1.000
_cell.length_c   1.000
_cell.angle_alpha   90.00
_cell.angle_beta   90.00
_cell.angle_gamma   90.00
#
_symmetry.space_group_name_H-M   'P 1'
#
loop_
_entity.id
_entity.type
_entity.pdbx_description
1 polymer ?
#
loop_
_entity_poly.entity_id
_entity_poly.type
_entity_poly.pdbx_seq_one_letter_code
_entity_poly.pdbx_strand_id
1 'polypeptide(L)'
;MEKKVDVTSKAVTEVLARTIEYLQPNPASRAKLTMLNTVSKIRGQVKNPGYPQSEGLLGECMIRHGKELGGESNFGDALLDAGESMKRLAEVKDSLDIEVKQNFIDPLQNLCEKDLKEIQHHLKKLEGRRLDFDYKKKR
;
A
#
# COMPACT_ATOMS: atom_id res chain seq x y z
N MET A 1 -3.42 7.34 29.79
CA MET A 1 -2.49 7.38 28.64
C MET A 1 -2.54 6.05 27.88
N GLU A 2 -2.47 4.91 28.57
CA GLU A 2 -2.63 3.55 28.00
C GLU A 2 -3.82 3.37 27.04
N LYS A 3 -5.04 3.78 27.45
CA LYS A 3 -6.22 3.73 26.56
C LYS A 3 -6.04 4.47 25.24
N LYS A 4 -5.30 5.59 25.23
CA LYS A 4 -5.02 6.33 23.99
C LYS A 4 -4.06 5.55 23.09
N VAL A 5 -3.04 4.91 23.67
CA VAL A 5 -2.09 4.07 22.91
C VAL A 5 -2.79 2.87 22.27
N ASP A 6 -3.70 2.21 23.00
CA ASP A 6 -4.49 1.09 22.45
C ASP A 6 -5.37 1.52 21.27
N VAL A 7 -6.08 2.65 21.42
CA VAL A 7 -6.90 3.20 20.33
C VAL A 7 -6.05 3.62 19.14
N THR A 8 -4.91 4.28 19.37
CA THR A 8 -3.97 4.65 18.30
C THR A 8 -3.45 3.41 17.56
N SER A 9 -3.06 2.37 18.28
CA SER A 9 -2.58 1.12 17.67
C SER A 9 -3.62 0.49 16.77
N LYS A 10 -4.87 0.38 17.25
CA LYS A 10 -5.98 -0.18 16.47
C LYS A 10 -6.26 0.67 15.21
N ALA A 11 -6.32 1.98 15.38
CA ALA A 11 -6.57 2.90 14.29
C ALA A 11 -5.49 2.80 13.21
N VAL A 12 -4.20 2.77 13.58
CA VAL A 12 -3.10 2.67 12.61
C VAL A 12 -3.15 1.32 11.87
N THR A 13 -3.36 0.21 12.58
CA THR A 13 -3.47 -1.12 11.94
C THR A 13 -4.62 -1.18 10.95
N GLU A 14 -5.79 -0.64 11.30
CA GLU A 14 -6.96 -0.64 10.41
C GLU A 14 -6.76 0.26 9.20
N VAL A 15 -6.27 1.49 9.41
CA VAL A 15 -6.00 2.45 8.33
C VAL A 15 -4.95 1.89 7.35
N LEU A 16 -3.90 1.24 7.86
CA LEU A 16 -2.92 0.54 7.02
C LEU A 16 -3.57 -0.53 6.15
N ALA A 17 -4.36 -1.43 6.74
CA ALA A 17 -5.01 -2.50 6.02
C ALA A 17 -5.95 -1.96 4.92
N ARG A 18 -6.79 -0.98 5.26
CA ARG A 18 -7.71 -0.34 4.31
C ARG A 18 -7.00 0.38 3.18
N THR A 19 -5.88 1.03 3.47
CA THR A 19 -5.08 1.72 2.43
C THR A 19 -4.46 0.73 1.46
N ILE A 20 -3.93 -0.38 1.95
CA ILE A 20 -3.35 -1.44 1.12
C ILE A 20 -4.44 -2.10 0.24
N GLU A 21 -5.62 -2.36 0.79
CA GLU A 21 -6.79 -2.89 0.05
C GLU A 21 -7.29 -1.92 -1.02
N TYR A 22 -7.31 -0.61 -0.70
CA TYR A 22 -7.71 0.45 -1.62
C TYR A 22 -6.75 0.55 -2.82
N LEU A 23 -5.44 0.58 -2.58
CA LEU A 23 -4.45 0.66 -3.64
C LEU A 23 -4.48 -0.58 -4.53
N GLN A 24 -4.58 -1.76 -3.90
CA GLN A 24 -4.57 -3.05 -4.61
C GLN A 24 -5.70 -3.97 -4.11
N PRO A 25 -6.89 -3.88 -4.75
CA PRO A 25 -8.00 -4.78 -4.49
C PRO A 25 -7.66 -6.23 -4.84
N ASN A 26 -6.83 -6.45 -5.86
CA ASN A 26 -6.36 -7.78 -6.25
C ASN A 26 -5.35 -8.33 -5.21
N PRO A 27 -5.63 -9.49 -4.57
CA PRO A 27 -4.74 -10.08 -3.56
C PRO A 27 -3.30 -10.35 -4.04
N ALA A 28 -3.11 -10.74 -5.30
CA ALA A 28 -1.79 -11.06 -5.84
C ALA A 28 -0.93 -9.80 -6.01
N SER A 29 -1.52 -8.73 -6.56
CA SER A 29 -0.85 -7.43 -6.69
C SER A 29 -0.62 -6.79 -5.32
N ARG A 30 -1.55 -6.98 -4.38
CA ARG A 30 -1.41 -6.51 -3.00
C ARG A 30 -0.19 -7.09 -2.28
N ALA A 31 0.06 -8.39 -2.45
CA ALA A 31 1.25 -9.03 -1.90
C ALA A 31 2.53 -8.38 -2.44
N LYS A 32 2.59 -8.09 -3.75
CA LYS A 32 3.71 -7.41 -4.38
C LYS A 32 3.88 -5.96 -3.92
N LEU A 33 2.78 -5.22 -3.75
CA LEU A 33 2.81 -3.85 -3.19
C LEU A 33 3.45 -3.83 -1.80
N THR A 34 3.11 -4.82 -0.96
CA THR A 34 3.68 -4.92 0.40
C THR A 34 5.19 -5.20 0.36
N MET A 35 5.65 -5.97 -0.64
CA MET A 35 7.06 -6.29 -0.86
C MET A 35 7.84 -5.21 -1.63
N LEU A 36 7.18 -4.10 -2.00
CA LEU A 36 7.79 -3.05 -2.79
C LEU A 36 8.83 -2.30 -1.94
N ASN A 37 10.10 -2.50 -2.27
CA ASN A 37 11.23 -1.92 -1.53
C ASN A 37 11.46 -0.44 -1.91
N THR A 38 11.51 0.41 -0.89
CA THR A 38 11.68 1.88 -1.01
C THR A 38 13.06 2.30 -1.55
N VAL A 39 14.03 1.37 -1.58
CA VAL A 39 15.44 1.61 -1.99
C VAL A 39 15.59 1.88 -3.50
N SER A 40 14.58 1.60 -4.32
CA SER A 40 14.66 1.75 -5.78
C SER A 40 14.66 3.19 -6.32
N LYS A 41 14.47 4.22 -5.46
CA LYS A 41 14.55 5.64 -5.88
C LYS A 41 15.96 6.23 -5.82
N ILE A 42 16.92 5.66 -5.07
CA ILE A 42 18.29 6.19 -5.00
C ILE A 42 19.01 6.12 -6.37
N ARG A 43 18.54 5.26 -7.30
CA ARG A 43 19.04 5.16 -8.68
C ARG A 43 18.07 5.68 -9.75
N GLY A 44 16.95 6.31 -9.38
CA GLY A 44 16.04 6.99 -10.32
C GLY A 44 15.29 6.10 -11.32
N GLN A 45 15.13 4.80 -11.06
CA GLN A 45 14.74 3.85 -12.13
C GLN A 45 13.53 2.94 -11.89
N VAL A 46 12.73 3.11 -10.84
CA VAL A 46 11.55 2.24 -10.68
C VAL A 46 10.28 3.06 -10.61
N LYS A 47 9.73 3.36 -11.79
CA LYS A 47 8.35 3.83 -11.98
C LYS A 47 7.33 2.69 -12.01
N ASN A 48 7.77 1.43 -11.96
CA ASN A 48 6.90 0.28 -12.14
C ASN A 48 6.91 -0.60 -10.88
N PRO A 49 5.75 -0.84 -10.25
CA PRO A 49 5.65 -1.59 -9.00
C PRO A 49 5.81 -3.12 -9.17
N GLY A 50 6.06 -3.61 -10.38
CA GLY A 50 6.33 -5.04 -10.65
C GLY A 50 5.07 -5.89 -10.84
N TYR A 51 3.93 -5.23 -11.05
CA TYR A 51 2.66 -5.83 -11.41
C TYR A 51 1.89 -4.90 -12.36
N PRO A 52 1.05 -5.47 -13.25
CA PRO A 52 0.25 -4.66 -14.16
C PRO A 52 -0.91 -3.99 -13.41
N GLN A 53 -1.21 -2.75 -13.78
CA GLN A 53 -2.47 -2.08 -13.39
C GLN A 53 -3.60 -2.48 -14.35
N SER A 54 -4.83 -2.50 -13.84
CA SER A 54 -6.04 -2.82 -14.61
C SER A 54 -6.19 -1.94 -15.86
N GLU A 55 -5.88 -0.67 -15.70
CA GLU A 55 -5.94 0.38 -16.73
C GLU A 55 -4.95 0.09 -17.84
N GLY A 56 -3.74 -0.38 -17.49
CA GLY A 56 -2.73 -0.78 -18.47
C GLY A 56 -3.17 -2.00 -19.29
N LEU A 57 -3.72 -3.02 -18.62
CA LEU A 57 -4.24 -4.22 -19.28
C LEU A 57 -5.41 -3.91 -20.22
N LEU A 58 -6.32 -3.03 -19.79
CA LEU A 58 -7.42 -2.55 -20.63
C LEU A 58 -6.88 -1.77 -21.85
N GLY A 59 -5.93 -0.87 -21.63
CA GLY A 59 -5.30 -0.09 -22.70
C GLY A 59 -4.59 -0.97 -23.73
N GLU A 60 -3.88 -2.01 -23.29
CA GLU A 60 -3.29 -3.01 -24.18
C GLU A 60 -4.33 -3.76 -25.00
N CYS A 61 -5.47 -4.09 -24.39
CA CYS A 61 -6.57 -4.74 -25.07
C CYS A 61 -7.17 -3.86 -26.17
N MET A 62 -7.47 -2.60 -25.83
CA MET A 62 -7.99 -1.60 -26.75
C MET A 62 -7.03 -1.38 -27.93
N ILE A 63 -5.73 -1.20 -27.65
CA ILE A 63 -4.73 -0.97 -28.69
C ILE A 63 -4.61 -2.18 -29.63
N ARG A 64 -4.64 -3.40 -29.09
CA ARG A 64 -4.53 -4.63 -29.91
C ARG A 64 -5.69 -4.73 -30.89
N HIS A 65 -6.92 -4.64 -30.40
CA HIS A 65 -8.10 -4.76 -31.25
C HIS A 65 -8.32 -3.54 -32.14
N GLY A 66 -7.90 -2.34 -31.70
CA GLY A 66 -7.88 -1.14 -32.55
C GLY A 66 -7.01 -1.32 -33.79
N LYS A 67 -5.83 -1.95 -33.65
CA LYS A 67 -4.96 -2.30 -34.78
C LYS A 67 -5.56 -3.38 -35.68
N GLU A 68 -6.19 -4.40 -35.10
CA GLU A 68 -6.82 -5.50 -35.86
C GLU A 68 -8.00 -5.03 -36.71
N LEU A 69 -8.74 -4.00 -36.26
CA LEU A 69 -9.84 -3.40 -37.01
C LEU A 69 -9.37 -2.63 -38.27
N GLY A 70 -8.09 -2.27 -38.34
CA GLY A 70 -7.49 -1.55 -39.46
C GLY A 70 -7.80 -0.04 -39.47
N GLY A 71 -6.96 0.74 -40.14
CA GLY A 71 -7.00 2.21 -40.17
C GLY A 71 -8.15 2.84 -40.98
N GLU A 72 -9.10 2.04 -41.46
CA GLU A 72 -10.35 2.53 -42.07
C GLU A 72 -11.51 2.51 -41.07
N SER A 73 -11.32 1.92 -39.89
CA SER A 73 -12.34 1.84 -38.85
C SER A 73 -12.22 3.03 -37.90
N ASN A 74 -13.19 3.94 -37.95
CA ASN A 74 -13.30 5.03 -36.96
C ASN A 74 -13.35 4.51 -35.52
N PHE A 75 -13.91 3.31 -35.31
CA PHE A 75 -13.91 2.66 -33.99
C PHE A 75 -12.53 2.12 -33.63
N GLY A 76 -11.76 1.63 -34.60
CA GLY A 76 -10.36 1.25 -34.42
C GLY A 76 -9.52 2.43 -33.94
N ASP A 77 -9.62 3.58 -34.60
CA ASP A 77 -8.93 4.80 -34.19
C ASP A 77 -9.33 5.27 -32.79
N ALA A 78 -10.64 5.25 -32.48
CA ALA A 78 -11.12 5.58 -31.14
C ALA A 78 -10.58 4.63 -30.06
N LEU A 79 -10.44 3.33 -30.36
CA LEU A 79 -9.83 2.36 -29.45
C LEU A 79 -8.33 2.62 -29.25
N LEU A 80 -7.61 3.05 -30.29
CA LEU A 80 -6.20 3.40 -30.17
C LEU A 80 -6.00 4.61 -29.23
N ASP A 81 -6.77 5.68 -29.44
CA ASP A 81 -6.71 6.90 -28.63
C ASP A 81 -7.10 6.64 -27.16
N ALA A 82 -8.20 5.90 -26.96
CA ALA A 82 -8.64 5.50 -25.62
C ALA A 82 -7.62 4.59 -24.93
N GLY A 83 -7.04 3.64 -25.67
CA GLY A 83 -6.06 2.71 -25.15
C GLY A 83 -4.75 3.39 -24.74
N GLU A 84 -4.29 4.40 -25.48
CA GLU A 84 -3.13 5.20 -25.08
C GLU A 84 -3.42 6.02 -23.82
N SER A 85 -4.62 6.58 -23.72
CA SER A 85 -5.06 7.30 -22.51
C SER A 85 -5.13 6.37 -21.29
N MET A 86 -5.59 5.13 -21.45
CA MET A 86 -5.59 4.12 -20.41
C MET A 86 -4.17 3.73 -19.96
N LYS A 87 -3.19 3.68 -20.88
CA LYS A 87 -1.78 3.47 -20.52
C LYS A 87 -1.21 4.61 -19.67
N ARG A 88 -1.52 5.86 -20.01
CA ARG A 88 -1.12 7.02 -19.19
C ARG A 88 -1.76 6.96 -17.80
N LEU A 89 -3.02 6.53 -17.71
CA LEU A 89 -3.69 6.34 -16.42
C LEU A 89 -3.00 5.26 -15.56
N ALA A 90 -2.52 4.18 -16.19
CA ALA A 90 -1.73 3.15 -15.49
C ALA A 90 -0.44 3.72 -14.87
N GLU A 91 0.28 4.61 -15.57
CA GLU A 91 1.49 5.25 -15.05
C GLU A 91 1.20 6.16 -13.84
N VAL A 92 0.07 6.87 -13.88
CA VAL A 92 -0.39 7.68 -12.74
C VAL A 92 -0.77 6.78 -11.57
N LYS A 93 -1.43 5.64 -11.83
CA LYS A 93 -1.79 4.66 -10.81
C LYS A 93 -0.56 4.00 -10.17
N ASP A 94 0.46 3.67 -10.96
CA ASP A 94 1.76 3.20 -10.45
C ASP A 94 2.41 4.24 -9.54
N SER A 95 2.37 5.51 -9.94
CA SER A 95 2.91 6.61 -9.15
C SER A 95 2.19 6.78 -7.82
N LEU A 96 0.85 6.70 -7.82
CA LEU A 96 0.02 6.71 -6.61
C LEU A 96 0.42 5.58 -5.65
N ASP A 97 0.52 4.35 -6.16
CA ASP A 97 0.85 3.17 -5.35
C ASP A 97 2.23 3.34 -4.68
N ILE A 98 3.23 3.81 -5.44
CA ILE A 98 4.58 4.03 -4.93
C ILE A 98 4.60 5.17 -3.90
N GLU A 99 3.93 6.28 -4.18
CA GLU A 99 3.92 7.45 -3.30
C GLU A 99 3.25 7.14 -1.95
N VAL A 100 2.07 6.52 -1.98
CA VAL A 100 1.36 6.13 -0.76
C VAL A 100 2.13 5.04 0.00
N LYS A 101 2.77 4.09 -0.71
CA LYS A 101 3.64 3.09 -0.06
C LYS A 101 4.76 3.76 0.73
N GLN A 102 5.48 4.69 0.11
CA GLN A 102 6.68 5.29 0.70
C GLN A 102 6.37 6.34 1.77
N ASN A 103 5.36 7.19 1.53
CA ASN A 103 5.11 8.36 2.37
C ASN A 103 4.04 8.11 3.43
N PHE A 104 3.30 7.00 3.36
CA PHE A 104 2.21 6.70 4.28
C PHE A 104 2.30 5.30 4.88
N ILE A 105 2.34 4.25 4.05
CA ILE A 105 2.34 2.86 4.54
C ILE A 105 3.63 2.56 5.32
N ASP A 106 4.80 2.83 4.75
CA ASP A 106 6.09 2.51 5.39
C ASP A 106 6.30 3.23 6.73
N PRO A 107 6.05 4.55 6.85
CA PRO A 107 6.14 5.24 8.13
C PRO A 107 5.20 4.68 9.20
N LEU A 108 3.96 4.34 8.82
CA LEU A 108 2.97 3.80 9.76
C LEU A 108 3.28 2.35 10.16
N GLN A 109 3.83 1.53 9.25
CA GLN A 109 4.34 0.21 9.57
C GLN A 109 5.50 0.31 10.58
N ASN A 110 6.44 1.22 10.36
CA ASN A 110 7.54 1.46 11.29
C ASN A 110 7.06 1.91 12.68
N LEU A 111 6.05 2.80 12.73
CA LEU A 111 5.40 3.22 13.98
C LEU A 111 4.81 2.03 14.75
N CYS A 112 4.13 1.11 14.05
CA CYS A 112 3.58 -0.10 14.65
C CYS A 112 4.65 -1.07 15.15
N GLU A 113 5.66 -1.34 14.33
CA GLU A 113 6.66 -2.38 14.61
C GLU A 113 7.71 -1.98 15.64
N LYS A 114 7.94 -0.66 15.80
CA LYS A 114 8.90 -0.11 16.75
C LYS A 114 8.22 0.60 17.90
N ASP A 115 7.73 1.82 17.69
CA ASP A 115 7.35 2.73 18.77
C ASP A 115 6.17 2.18 19.58
N LEU A 116 5.10 1.75 18.92
CA LEU A 116 3.92 1.20 19.61
C LEU A 116 4.24 -0.12 20.31
N LYS A 117 5.08 -0.96 19.70
CA LYS A 117 5.52 -2.24 20.28
C LYS A 117 6.39 -2.02 21.53
N GLU A 118 7.28 -1.03 21.51
CA GLU A 118 8.11 -0.65 22.65
C GLU A 118 7.26 -0.10 23.81
N ILE A 119 6.30 0.78 23.52
CA ILE A 119 5.36 1.29 24.53
C ILE A 119 4.59 0.13 25.17
N GLN A 120 4.03 -0.78 24.36
CA GLN A 120 3.34 -1.97 24.86
C GLN A 120 4.23 -2.85 25.73
N HIS A 121 5.50 -3.04 25.35
CA HIS A 121 6.48 -3.78 26.14
C HIS A 121 6.68 -3.15 27.53
N HIS A 122 6.87 -1.83 27.60
CA HIS A 122 7.05 -1.12 28.86
C HIS A 122 5.79 -1.15 29.75
N LEU A 123 4.60 -1.01 29.17
CA LEU A 123 3.34 -1.13 29.89
C LEU A 123 3.19 -2.53 30.52
N LYS A 124 3.47 -3.60 29.75
CA LYS A 124 3.42 -4.97 30.27
C LYS A 124 4.42 -5.20 31.40
N LYS A 125 5.62 -4.62 31.30
CA LYS A 125 6.65 -4.70 32.36
C LYS A 125 6.23 -3.94 33.62
N LEU A 126 5.61 -2.78 33.47
CA LEU A 126 5.08 -2.00 34.59
C LEU A 126 3.97 -2.76 35.31
N GLU A 127 3.04 -3.36 34.58
CA GLU A 127 1.94 -4.14 35.15
C GLU A 127 2.47 -5.35 35.93
N GLY A 128 3.47 -6.07 35.40
CA GLY A 128 4.11 -7.17 36.13
C GLY A 128 4.75 -6.72 37.45
N ARG A 129 5.43 -5.56 37.47
CA ARG A 129 6.00 -4.99 38.70
C ARG A 129 4.94 -4.53 39.69
N ARG A 130 3.83 -3.97 39.19
CA ARG A 130 2.68 -3.57 40.01
C ARG A 130 2.08 -4.76 40.74
N LEU A 131 1.87 -5.87 40.03
CA LEU A 131 1.34 -7.11 40.60
C LEU A 131 2.28 -7.73 41.64
N ASP A 132 3.60 -7.76 41.39
CA ASP A 132 4.59 -8.24 42.37
C ASP A 132 4.62 -7.38 43.64
N PHE A 133 4.54 -6.06 43.49
CA PHE A 133 4.45 -5.14 44.62
C PHE A 133 3.17 -5.37 45.45
N ASP A 134 2.01 -5.50 44.80
CA ASP A 134 0.74 -5.77 45.47
C ASP A 134 0.77 -7.09 46.25
N TYR A 135 1.42 -8.13 45.70
CA TYR A 135 1.61 -9.40 46.39
C TYR A 135 2.47 -9.26 47.65
N LYS A 136 3.63 -8.59 47.53
CA LYS A 136 4.56 -8.38 48.65
C LYS A 136 3.98 -7.50 49.75
N LYS A 137 3.18 -6.49 49.41
CA LYS A 137 2.55 -5.58 50.37
C LYS A 137 1.47 -6.27 51.22
N LYS A 138 0.83 -7.32 50.71
CA LYS A 138 -0.21 -8.09 51.42
C LYS A 138 0.36 -9.15 52.37
N ARG A 139 1.69 -9.34 52.35
CA ARG A 139 2.44 -10.25 53.21
C ARG A 139 3.11 -9.47 54.33
#